data_AF-A0A931PUK6-F1
#
_entry.id   AF-A0A931PUK6-F1
#
_cell.length_a   1.000
_cell.length_b   1.000
_cell.length_c   1.000
_cell.angle_alpha   90.00
_cell.angle_beta   90.00
_cell.angle_gamma   90.00
#
_symmetry.space_group_name_H-M   'P 1'
#
loop_
_entity.id
_entity.type
_entity.pdbx_description
1 polymer ?
#
loop_
_entity_poly.entity_id
_entity_poly.type
_entity_poly.pdbx_seq_one_letter_code
_entity_poly.pdbx_strand_id
1 'polypeptide(L)'
;MQGLSLTTASSNCTFTADCSGGVFQSNAGVGINSPAVFAENFSTGSGIALWGRTHGTDSALVLDNIGGSGDLIKAFASGGNLRFQVTNSGNVLADGSFSGPADFAEMMEVAGSKTDFEPGDVLVIGTDGKLIKATQAYATNLAGVYSTKPGFLGDTEIAEKGIEATEKPSGKARVPVAVIGIVPVKVSAENGTIHAGDMLTTSNTPGYAMKCTDKLQCFGAVLGKALGSLEQGKGVITVLVTLR
;
A
#
# COMPACT_ATOMS: atom_id res chain seq x y z
N MET A 1 16.78 42.32 21.47
CA MET A 1 16.94 40.87 21.72
C MET A 1 18.25 40.48 21.05
N GLN A 2 19.32 40.27 21.82
CA GLN A 2 20.61 39.90 21.25
C GLN A 2 20.51 38.48 20.70
N GLY A 3 20.69 38.32 19.39
CA GLY A 3 20.82 37.02 18.77
C GLY A 3 22.10 36.37 19.26
N LEU A 4 21.98 35.19 19.87
CA LEU A 4 23.14 34.37 20.21
C LEU A 4 23.70 33.81 18.89
N SER A 5 24.62 34.54 18.27
CA SER A 5 25.39 34.04 17.12
C SER A 5 26.52 33.16 17.66
N LEU A 6 26.30 31.84 17.66
CA LEU A 6 27.35 30.87 17.97
C LEU A 6 28.00 30.39 16.67
N THR A 7 29.00 31.12 16.18
CA THR A 7 29.92 30.62 15.14
C THR A 7 31.03 29.83 15.80
N THR A 8 30.93 28.49 15.79
CA THR A 8 32.04 27.61 16.17
C THR A 8 32.53 26.84 14.95
N ALA A 9 33.78 27.09 14.56
CA ALA A 9 34.53 26.22 13.68
C ALA A 9 35.17 25.12 14.53
N SER A 10 34.38 24.11 14.93
CA SER A 10 34.92 22.84 15.46
C SER A 10 33.84 21.76 15.50
N SER A 11 34.18 20.58 15.00
CA SER A 11 33.38 19.36 15.01
C SER A 11 32.97 18.96 16.43
N ASN A 12 31.66 18.80 16.64
CA ASN A 12 30.93 18.33 17.83
C ASN A 12 30.59 19.40 18.89
N CYS A 13 29.51 20.15 18.65
CA CYS A 13 28.72 20.75 19.73
C CYS A 13 27.65 19.74 20.19
N THR A 14 27.81 19.20 21.40
CA THR A 14 26.77 18.41 22.07
C THR A 14 25.97 19.33 22.99
N PHE A 15 24.67 19.50 22.71
CA PHE A 15 23.74 20.07 23.69
C PHE A 15 23.18 18.92 24.54
N THR A 16 23.66 18.77 25.77
CA THR A 16 23.05 17.86 26.75
C THR A 16 22.06 18.66 27.56
N ALA A 17 20.77 18.41 27.38
CA ALA A 17 19.73 18.89 28.28
C ALA A 17 19.45 17.77 29.29
N ASP A 18 19.87 17.98 30.54
CA ASP A 18 19.44 17.14 31.66
C ASP A 18 18.06 17.60 32.16
N CYS A 19 17.23 16.63 32.54
CA CYS A 19 15.79 16.69 32.84
C CYS A 19 14.85 16.62 31.62
N SER A 20 14.67 15.43 31.04
CA SER A 20 13.50 15.02 30.23
C SER A 20 13.08 15.90 29.01
N GLY A 21 13.81 16.95 28.67
CA GLY A 21 13.39 17.98 27.71
C GLY A 21 14.44 18.24 26.64
N GLY A 22 13.99 18.44 25.40
CA GLY A 22 14.82 18.82 24.25
C GLY A 22 14.86 20.33 24.00
N VAL A 23 15.16 20.73 22.76
CA VAL A 23 15.14 22.14 22.31
C VAL A 23 13.69 22.60 22.11
N PHE A 24 13.26 23.65 22.81
CA PHE A 24 12.00 24.35 22.56
C PHE A 24 12.25 25.68 21.85
N GLN A 25 11.66 25.87 20.68
CA GLN A 25 11.72 27.12 19.92
C GLN A 25 10.30 27.56 19.57
N SER A 26 10.01 28.86 19.70
CA SER A 26 8.73 29.46 19.32
C SER A 26 8.99 30.77 18.57
N ASN A 27 8.14 31.08 17.61
CA ASN A 27 8.18 32.31 16.83
C ASN A 27 6.75 32.76 16.52
N ALA A 28 6.52 34.07 16.42
CA ALA A 28 5.24 34.68 16.05
C ALA A 28 5.31 35.44 14.72
N GLY A 29 6.44 35.34 13.99
CA GLY A 29 6.58 35.91 12.65
C GLY A 29 5.74 35.16 11.60
N VAL A 30 5.47 35.82 10.47
CA VAL A 30 4.59 35.32 9.42
C VAL A 30 5.34 34.95 8.13
N GLY A 31 4.85 33.91 7.47
CA GLY A 31 5.34 33.49 6.16
C GLY A 31 6.71 32.80 6.19
N ILE A 32 7.23 32.52 4.98
CA ILE A 32 8.45 31.72 4.77
C ILE A 32 9.74 32.39 5.29
N ASN A 33 9.69 33.68 5.59
CA ASN A 33 10.83 34.46 6.07
C ASN A 33 10.95 34.47 7.60
N SER A 34 10.06 33.78 8.31
CA SER A 34 10.07 33.72 9.77
C SER A 34 9.77 32.31 10.29
N PRO A 35 10.50 31.26 9.85
CA PRO A 35 10.36 29.95 10.47
C PRO A 35 10.86 30.01 11.92
N ALA A 36 10.26 29.21 12.81
CA ALA A 36 10.80 29.04 14.16
C ALA A 36 12.17 28.34 14.14
N VAL A 37 12.35 27.40 13.20
CA VAL A 37 13.59 26.66 12.95
C VAL A 37 13.89 26.71 11.45
N PHE A 38 15.09 27.17 11.06
CA PHE A 38 15.62 27.03 9.70
C PHE A 38 16.91 26.21 9.78
N ALA A 39 16.95 25.09 9.07
CA ALA A 39 18.12 24.21 9.00
C ALA A 39 18.53 24.01 7.54
N GLU A 40 19.77 24.33 7.22
CA GLU A 40 20.31 24.26 5.86
C GLU A 40 21.65 23.52 5.85
N ASN A 41 21.84 22.67 4.84
CA ASN A 41 23.10 22.00 4.57
C ASN A 41 23.58 22.40 3.17
N PHE A 42 24.73 23.07 3.08
CA PHE A 42 25.30 23.57 1.82
C PHE A 42 26.07 22.51 1.01
N SER A 43 26.13 21.25 1.47
CA SER A 43 26.81 20.18 0.74
C SER A 43 26.07 19.88 -0.57
N THR A 44 26.80 19.89 -1.68
CA THR A 44 26.30 19.50 -3.01
C THR A 44 26.38 17.98 -3.27
N GLY A 45 26.87 17.22 -2.29
CA GLY A 45 26.87 15.75 -2.28
C GLY A 45 25.72 15.19 -1.44
N SER A 46 25.98 14.16 -0.64
CA SER A 46 25.00 13.52 0.26
C SER A 46 24.77 14.33 1.56
N GLY A 47 24.37 15.59 1.44
CA GLY A 47 24.03 16.45 2.58
C GLY A 47 22.66 16.12 3.18
N ILE A 48 22.58 16.12 4.51
CA ILE A 48 21.31 15.98 5.25
C ILE A 48 21.18 17.20 6.16
N ALA A 49 20.07 17.93 6.06
CA ALA A 49 19.79 19.08 6.92
C ALA A 49 19.12 18.67 8.25
N LEU A 50 18.28 17.64 8.23
CA LEU A 50 17.57 17.13 9.41
C LEU A 50 17.55 15.59 9.40
N TRP A 51 17.91 14.98 10.53
CA TRP A 51 17.83 13.52 10.76
C TRP A 51 17.28 13.24 12.16
N GLY A 52 16.05 12.72 12.24
CA GLY A 52 15.40 12.34 13.50
C GLY A 52 15.37 10.82 13.69
N ARG A 53 15.49 10.36 14.93
CA ARG A 53 15.35 8.94 15.30
C ARG A 53 14.68 8.80 16.65
N THR A 54 13.73 7.87 16.75
CA THR A 54 13.14 7.42 18.01
C THR A 54 13.29 5.91 18.14
N HIS A 55 13.39 5.41 19.37
CA HIS A 55 13.28 3.98 19.70
C HIS A 55 11.96 3.66 20.42
N GLY A 56 11.10 4.66 20.62
CA GLY A 56 9.78 4.49 21.20
C GLY A 56 8.77 3.91 20.21
N THR A 57 7.56 3.64 20.71
CA THR A 57 6.47 3.05 19.94
C THR A 57 5.50 4.06 19.34
N ASP A 58 5.68 5.35 19.63
CA ASP A 58 4.84 6.43 19.09
C ASP A 58 5.42 6.94 17.75
N SER A 59 6.04 8.11 17.72
CA SER A 59 6.36 8.80 16.46
C SER A 59 7.75 9.43 16.46
N ALA A 60 8.42 9.43 15.31
CA ALA A 60 9.68 10.15 15.10
C ALA A 60 9.47 11.64 14.77
N LEU A 61 8.28 11.99 14.26
CA LEU A 61 7.85 13.34 13.90
C LEU A 61 6.34 13.46 14.11
N VAL A 62 5.91 14.50 14.83
CA VAL A 62 4.50 14.91 14.95
C VAL A 62 4.38 16.31 14.38
N LEU A 63 3.42 16.51 13.47
CA LEU A 63 3.11 17.79 12.85
C LEU A 63 1.66 18.12 13.15
N ASP A 64 1.42 19.27 13.76
CA ASP A 64 0.08 19.73 14.10
C ASP A 64 -0.09 21.20 13.67
N ASN A 65 -1.22 21.50 13.04
CA ASN A 65 -1.60 22.84 12.62
C ASN A 65 -2.90 23.24 13.31
N ILE A 66 -2.76 23.71 14.55
CA ILE A 66 -3.90 24.05 15.40
C ILE A 66 -4.49 25.40 14.98
N GLY A 67 -5.77 25.40 14.59
CA GLY A 67 -6.54 26.62 14.30
C GLY A 67 -6.23 27.28 12.96
N GLY A 68 -5.33 26.70 12.15
CA GLY A 68 -5.00 27.16 10.79
C GLY A 68 -5.54 26.22 9.70
N SER A 69 -5.52 26.70 8.44
CA SER A 69 -5.88 25.90 7.25
C SER A 69 -4.67 25.53 6.37
N GLY A 70 -3.46 25.89 6.81
CA GLY A 70 -2.22 25.63 6.07
C GLY A 70 -1.89 24.14 5.98
N ASP A 71 -1.12 23.77 4.96
CA ASP A 71 -0.71 22.38 4.75
C ASP A 71 0.24 21.88 5.84
N LEU A 72 0.17 20.58 6.13
CA LEU A 72 1.03 19.92 7.12
C LEU A 72 2.46 19.75 6.60
N ILE A 73 2.61 19.41 5.31
CA ILE A 73 3.92 19.21 4.66
C ILE A 73 3.93 19.89 3.30
N LYS A 74 5.02 20.60 3.00
CA LYS A 74 5.37 21.07 1.64
C LYS A 74 6.83 20.75 1.35
N ALA A 75 7.09 20.10 0.22
CA ALA A 75 8.44 19.89 -0.28
C ALA A 75 8.59 20.55 -1.64
N PHE A 76 9.60 21.39 -1.76
CA PHE A 76 9.89 22.17 -2.96
C PHE A 76 11.19 21.70 -3.62
N ALA A 77 11.25 21.82 -4.94
CA ALA A 77 12.47 21.69 -5.72
C ALA A 77 13.01 23.08 -6.13
N SER A 78 14.10 23.08 -6.90
CA SER A 78 14.72 24.29 -7.47
C SER A 78 13.68 25.24 -8.07
N GLY A 79 13.86 26.54 -7.79
CA GLY A 79 12.96 27.60 -8.26
C GLY A 79 11.64 27.73 -7.49
N GLY A 80 11.51 27.08 -6.32
CA GLY A 80 10.28 27.16 -5.51
C GLY A 80 9.13 26.30 -6.04
N ASN A 81 9.43 25.30 -6.87
CA ASN A 81 8.41 24.43 -7.44
C ASN A 81 7.97 23.37 -6.42
N LEU A 82 6.70 23.37 -6.03
CA LEU A 82 6.12 22.40 -5.10
C LEU A 82 6.06 21.02 -5.76
N ARG A 83 6.68 20.00 -5.16
CA ARG A 83 6.74 18.63 -5.70
C ARG A 83 5.96 17.61 -4.91
N PHE A 84 5.78 17.86 -3.61
CA PHE A 84 5.05 16.99 -2.70
C PHE A 84 4.35 17.83 -1.63
N GLN A 85 3.11 17.47 -1.30
CA GLN A 85 2.29 18.19 -0.35
C GLN A 85 1.41 17.23 0.44
N VAL A 86 1.29 17.46 1.74
CA VAL A 86 0.23 16.88 2.58
C VAL A 86 -0.63 18.03 3.10
N THR A 87 -1.86 18.11 2.62
CA THR A 87 -2.79 19.16 3.00
C THR A 87 -3.28 19.01 4.43
N ASN A 88 -3.89 20.05 5.01
CA ASN A 88 -4.47 19.97 6.36
C ASN A 88 -5.58 18.94 6.49
N SER A 89 -6.21 18.55 5.38
CA SER A 89 -7.25 17.51 5.32
C SER A 89 -6.68 16.10 5.09
N GLY A 90 -5.35 15.94 5.05
CA GLY A 90 -4.70 14.64 4.83
C GLY A 90 -4.54 14.23 3.37
N ASN A 91 -4.98 15.04 2.39
CA ASN A 91 -4.73 14.73 0.98
C ASN A 91 -3.23 14.78 0.68
N VAL A 92 -2.73 13.78 -0.04
CA VAL A 92 -1.34 13.67 -0.46
C VAL A 92 -1.25 13.94 -1.96
N LEU A 93 -0.43 14.91 -2.34
CA LEU A 93 -0.15 15.25 -3.74
C LEU A 93 1.34 15.08 -4.01
N ALA A 94 1.67 14.52 -5.17
CA ALA A 94 3.03 14.35 -5.63
C ALA A 94 3.10 14.53 -7.16
N ASP A 95 4.13 15.24 -7.64
CA ASP A 95 4.43 15.32 -9.08
C ASP A 95 4.98 13.99 -9.63
N GLY A 96 5.61 13.20 -8.76
CA GLY A 96 6.17 11.89 -9.08
C GLY A 96 5.18 10.74 -8.88
N SER A 97 5.62 9.53 -9.21
CA SER A 97 4.81 8.31 -9.03
C SER A 97 4.97 7.72 -7.63
N PHE A 98 3.91 7.08 -7.13
CA PHE A 98 4.02 6.05 -6.11
C PHE A 98 4.46 4.75 -6.79
N SER A 99 5.68 4.28 -6.52
CA SER A 99 6.21 3.04 -7.09
C SER A 99 6.05 1.88 -6.10
N GLY A 100 5.54 0.75 -6.58
CA GLY A 100 5.32 -0.47 -5.80
C GLY A 100 5.02 -1.66 -6.71
N PRO A 101 4.56 -2.80 -6.15
CA PRO A 101 3.97 -3.89 -6.92
C PRO A 101 2.87 -3.41 -7.89
N ALA A 102 2.53 -4.21 -8.90
CA ALA A 102 1.72 -3.74 -10.03
C ALA A 102 0.24 -4.15 -10.00
N ASP A 103 -0.26 -4.68 -8.87
CA ASP A 103 -1.65 -5.07 -8.70
C ASP A 103 -2.46 -4.05 -7.91
N PHE A 104 -3.74 -3.95 -8.26
CA PHE A 104 -4.74 -3.24 -7.49
C PHE A 104 -5.59 -4.27 -6.77
N ALA A 105 -5.57 -4.20 -5.44
CA ALA A 105 -6.35 -5.07 -4.58
C ALA A 105 -7.33 -4.27 -3.72
N GLU A 106 -8.40 -4.93 -3.30
CA GLU A 106 -9.34 -4.38 -2.33
C GLU A 106 -9.39 -5.28 -1.10
N MET A 107 -9.46 -4.68 0.09
CA MET A 107 -9.70 -5.40 1.34
C MET A 107 -11.14 -5.90 1.35
N MET A 108 -11.32 -7.20 1.17
CA MET A 108 -12.64 -7.84 1.12
C MET A 108 -12.84 -8.81 2.28
N GLU A 109 -14.08 -8.91 2.76
CA GLU A 109 -14.47 -9.84 3.81
C GLU A 109 -14.46 -11.29 3.30
N VAL A 110 -13.95 -12.19 4.13
CA VAL A 110 -13.97 -13.64 3.87
C VAL A 110 -14.91 -14.34 4.84
N ALA A 111 -15.53 -15.43 4.39
CA ALA A 111 -16.29 -16.29 5.29
C ALA A 111 -15.33 -17.17 6.11
N GLY A 112 -15.54 -17.25 7.42
CA GLY A 112 -14.68 -18.02 8.32
C GLY A 112 -13.51 -17.21 8.88
N SER A 113 -12.36 -17.87 9.07
CA SER A 113 -11.15 -17.28 9.61
C SER A 113 -10.20 -16.86 8.49
N LYS A 114 -9.42 -15.79 8.71
CA LYS A 114 -8.33 -15.38 7.79
C LYS A 114 -7.32 -16.51 7.56
N THR A 115 -7.14 -17.41 8.52
CA THR A 115 -6.22 -18.56 8.43
C THR A 115 -6.68 -19.65 7.46
N ASP A 116 -7.94 -19.61 7.02
CA ASP A 116 -8.50 -20.60 6.07
C ASP A 116 -8.09 -20.31 4.62
N PHE A 117 -7.42 -19.17 4.41
CA PHE A 117 -7.02 -18.60 3.13
C PHE A 117 -5.52 -18.34 3.10
N GLU A 118 -4.93 -18.47 1.93
CA GLU A 118 -3.51 -18.22 1.68
C GLU A 118 -3.31 -17.41 0.40
N PRO A 119 -2.25 -16.59 0.32
CA PRO A 119 -1.93 -15.86 -0.90
C PRO A 119 -1.88 -16.76 -2.13
N GLY A 120 -2.40 -16.25 -3.25
CA GLY A 120 -2.58 -16.99 -4.49
C GLY A 120 -3.85 -17.83 -4.58
N ASP A 121 -4.66 -17.90 -3.51
CA ASP A 121 -6.00 -18.49 -3.58
C ASP A 121 -6.89 -17.71 -4.56
N VAL A 122 -7.56 -18.45 -5.44
CA VAL A 122 -8.64 -17.93 -6.29
C VAL A 122 -9.93 -17.92 -5.49
N LEU A 123 -10.57 -16.75 -5.40
CA LEU A 123 -11.73 -16.52 -4.56
C LEU A 123 -12.97 -16.21 -5.39
N VAL A 124 -14.12 -16.66 -4.91
CA VAL A 124 -15.45 -16.38 -5.48
C VAL A 124 -16.34 -15.71 -4.45
N ILE A 125 -17.34 -14.97 -4.93
CA ILE A 125 -18.36 -14.34 -4.10
C ILE A 125 -19.35 -15.40 -3.63
N GLY A 126 -19.38 -15.66 -2.32
CA GLY A 126 -20.35 -16.53 -1.67
C GLY A 126 -21.76 -15.93 -1.65
N THR A 127 -22.74 -16.75 -1.25
CA THR A 127 -24.16 -16.34 -1.25
C THR A 127 -24.49 -15.23 -0.24
N ASP A 128 -23.66 -15.05 0.78
CA ASP A 128 -23.78 -13.97 1.78
C ASP A 128 -22.95 -12.73 1.41
N GLY A 129 -22.38 -12.68 0.21
CA GLY A 129 -21.53 -11.60 -0.28
C GLY A 129 -20.08 -11.65 0.22
N LYS A 130 -19.73 -12.58 1.11
CA LYS A 130 -18.35 -12.77 1.56
C LYS A 130 -17.61 -13.71 0.62
N LEU A 131 -16.28 -13.59 0.62
CA LEU A 131 -15.46 -14.41 -0.23
C LEU A 131 -15.20 -15.79 0.38
N ILE A 132 -15.19 -16.78 -0.50
CA ILE A 132 -14.80 -18.16 -0.22
C ILE A 132 -13.81 -18.63 -1.29
N LYS A 133 -13.06 -19.70 -1.00
CA LYS A 133 -12.21 -20.34 -2.02
C LYS A 133 -13.09 -20.87 -3.15
N ALA A 134 -12.67 -20.63 -4.39
CA ALA A 134 -13.31 -21.25 -5.55
C ALA A 134 -13.20 -22.77 -5.45
N THR A 135 -14.31 -23.50 -5.49
CA THR A 135 -14.32 -24.97 -5.44
C THR A 135 -14.96 -25.62 -6.67
N GLN A 136 -15.45 -24.80 -7.60
CA GLN A 136 -16.12 -25.23 -8.81
C GLN A 136 -15.39 -24.67 -10.03
N ALA A 137 -15.16 -25.53 -11.02
CA ALA A 137 -14.66 -25.13 -12.32
C ALA A 137 -15.60 -24.14 -13.03
N TYR A 138 -15.03 -23.15 -13.73
CA TYR A 138 -15.80 -22.17 -14.53
C TYR A 138 -16.84 -21.37 -13.73
N ALA A 139 -16.50 -20.97 -12.50
CA ALA A 139 -17.38 -20.23 -11.63
C ALA A 139 -17.50 -18.75 -12.08
N THR A 140 -18.71 -18.32 -12.43
CA THR A 140 -18.98 -16.96 -12.95
C THR A 140 -19.09 -15.89 -11.85
N ASN A 141 -19.08 -16.30 -10.58
CA ASN A 141 -19.02 -15.43 -9.41
C ASN A 141 -17.56 -15.22 -8.94
N LEU A 142 -16.60 -15.29 -9.86
CA LEU A 142 -15.19 -15.06 -9.59
C LEU A 142 -14.97 -13.63 -9.06
N ALA A 143 -14.29 -13.52 -7.92
CA ALA A 143 -13.99 -12.23 -7.28
C ALA A 143 -12.57 -11.74 -7.55
N GLY A 144 -11.60 -12.67 -7.67
CA GLY A 144 -10.19 -12.33 -7.84
C GLY A 144 -9.27 -13.32 -7.14
N VAL A 145 -8.07 -12.85 -6.79
CA VAL A 145 -7.02 -13.66 -6.15
C VAL A 145 -6.57 -12.99 -4.87
N TYR A 146 -6.37 -13.76 -3.80
CA TYR A 146 -5.72 -13.25 -2.59
C TYR A 146 -4.29 -12.78 -2.92
N SER A 147 -4.07 -11.47 -2.93
CA SER A 147 -2.76 -10.87 -3.21
C SER A 147 -1.80 -10.98 -2.04
N THR A 148 -0.54 -11.29 -2.34
CA THR A 148 0.54 -11.35 -1.33
C THR A 148 0.99 -9.95 -0.90
N LYS A 149 1.09 -9.01 -1.85
CA LYS A 149 1.65 -7.68 -1.63
C LYS A 149 1.10 -6.70 -2.66
N PRO A 150 -0.10 -6.14 -2.42
CA PRO A 150 -0.72 -5.18 -3.34
C PRO A 150 0.15 -3.97 -3.64
N GLY A 151 0.12 -3.50 -4.89
CA GLY A 151 0.65 -2.21 -5.30
C GLY A 151 -0.17 -1.05 -4.76
N PHE A 152 -1.48 -1.18 -4.89
CA PHE A 152 -2.47 -0.32 -4.27
C PHE A 152 -3.50 -1.18 -3.54
N LEU A 153 -3.87 -0.77 -2.33
CA LEU A 153 -4.86 -1.44 -1.52
C LEU A 153 -6.01 -0.47 -1.21
N GLY A 154 -7.15 -0.70 -1.84
CA GLY A 154 -8.40 -0.05 -1.47
C GLY A 154 -9.00 -0.69 -0.23
N ASP A 155 -9.59 0.12 0.64
CA ASP A 155 -10.35 -0.36 1.80
C ASP A 155 -11.55 0.55 2.03
N THR A 156 -12.75 -0.02 1.93
CA THR A 156 -14.02 0.70 2.15
C THR A 156 -14.15 1.22 3.58
N GLU A 157 -13.57 0.53 4.58
CA GLU A 157 -13.62 1.02 5.97
C GLU A 157 -12.75 2.28 6.15
N ILE A 158 -11.60 2.34 5.48
CA ILE A 158 -10.76 3.55 5.45
C ILE A 158 -11.48 4.67 4.69
N ALA A 159 -12.19 4.36 3.62
CA ALA A 159 -12.96 5.35 2.87
C ALA A 159 -14.09 5.98 3.72
N GLU A 160 -14.73 5.20 4.58
CA GLU A 160 -15.84 5.66 5.43
C GLU A 160 -15.38 6.33 6.74
N LYS A 161 -14.35 5.78 7.41
CA LYS A 161 -13.94 6.18 8.76
C LYS A 161 -12.57 6.86 8.81
N GLY A 162 -11.89 7.00 7.67
CA GLY A 162 -10.53 7.52 7.61
C GLY A 162 -9.51 6.64 8.32
N ILE A 163 -8.44 7.26 8.82
CA ILE A 163 -7.33 6.58 9.50
C ILE A 163 -7.80 5.85 10.77
N GLU A 164 -8.91 6.27 11.40
CA GLU A 164 -9.48 5.61 12.58
C GLU A 164 -9.87 4.15 12.34
N ALA A 165 -10.16 3.76 11.08
CA ALA A 165 -10.41 2.37 10.70
C ALA A 165 -9.19 1.46 10.99
N THR A 166 -7.98 2.00 10.97
CA THR A 166 -6.74 1.25 11.20
C THR A 166 -6.49 0.95 12.67
N GLU A 167 -7.07 1.75 13.57
CA GLU A 167 -6.90 1.61 15.02
C GLU A 167 -7.90 0.63 15.65
N LYS A 168 -9.08 0.47 15.03
CA LYS A 168 -10.16 -0.39 15.52
C LYS A 168 -10.61 -1.35 14.41
N PRO A 169 -9.88 -2.45 14.18
CA PRO A 169 -10.28 -3.44 13.19
C PRO A 169 -11.70 -3.95 13.50
N SER A 170 -12.53 -4.07 12.46
CA SER A 170 -13.96 -4.40 12.55
C SER A 170 -14.29 -5.77 13.18
N GLY A 171 -13.30 -6.53 13.62
CA GLY A 171 -13.43 -7.92 14.09
C GLY A 171 -13.73 -8.92 12.98
N LYS A 172 -13.84 -8.45 11.72
CA LYS A 172 -14.14 -9.27 10.55
C LYS A 172 -12.85 -9.82 9.94
N ALA A 173 -12.88 -11.06 9.48
CA ALA A 173 -11.79 -11.62 8.69
C ALA A 173 -11.80 -10.98 7.30
N ARG A 174 -10.71 -10.30 6.93
CA ARG A 174 -10.55 -9.63 5.63
C ARG A 174 -9.21 -9.95 5.00
N VAL A 175 -9.17 -10.03 3.68
CA VAL A 175 -7.95 -10.27 2.89
C VAL A 175 -7.87 -9.30 1.70
N PRO A 176 -6.66 -8.91 1.28
CA PRO A 176 -6.48 -8.14 0.05
C PRO A 176 -6.73 -9.03 -1.18
N VAL A 177 -7.66 -8.64 -2.03
CA VAL A 177 -8.02 -9.38 -3.25
C VAL A 177 -7.67 -8.57 -4.48
N ALA A 178 -6.70 -9.07 -5.26
CA ALA A 178 -6.37 -8.50 -6.56
C ALA A 178 -7.51 -8.74 -7.55
N VAL A 179 -8.07 -7.63 -8.02
CA VAL A 179 -9.10 -7.60 -9.08
C VAL A 179 -8.48 -7.30 -10.44
N ILE A 180 -7.28 -6.71 -10.46
CA ILE A 180 -6.49 -6.47 -11.67
C ILE A 180 -4.99 -6.39 -11.34
N GLY A 181 -4.15 -6.84 -12.28
CA GLY A 181 -2.69 -6.68 -12.24
C GLY A 181 -1.95 -8.01 -12.29
N ILE A 182 -0.68 -7.99 -11.90
CA ILE A 182 0.21 -9.16 -11.99
C ILE A 182 0.39 -9.77 -10.61
N VAL A 183 -0.13 -10.99 -10.40
CA VAL A 183 -0.09 -11.67 -9.10
C VAL A 183 0.31 -13.14 -9.22
N PRO A 184 0.95 -13.71 -8.18
CA PRO A 184 1.12 -15.16 -8.07
C PRO A 184 -0.24 -15.82 -7.82
N VAL A 185 -0.56 -16.88 -8.58
CA VAL A 185 -1.83 -17.61 -8.50
C VAL A 185 -1.56 -19.10 -8.39
N LYS A 186 -2.29 -19.77 -7.50
CA LYS A 186 -2.29 -21.22 -7.43
C LYS A 186 -3.02 -21.79 -8.63
N VAL A 187 -2.37 -22.71 -9.33
CA VAL A 187 -2.90 -23.31 -10.56
C VAL A 187 -2.77 -24.83 -10.54
N SER A 188 -3.73 -25.50 -11.15
CA SER A 188 -3.71 -26.95 -11.40
C SER A 188 -3.77 -27.24 -12.90
N ALA A 189 -3.08 -28.32 -13.30
CA ALA A 189 -3.09 -28.83 -14.67
C ALA A 189 -4.29 -29.78 -14.93
N GLU A 190 -5.40 -29.64 -14.19
CA GLU A 190 -6.61 -30.47 -14.34
C GLU A 190 -7.21 -30.40 -15.75
N ASN A 191 -7.09 -29.23 -16.40
CA ASN A 191 -7.49 -29.01 -17.79
C ASN A 191 -6.29 -29.03 -18.75
N GLY A 192 -5.22 -29.74 -18.38
CA GLY A 192 -3.99 -29.88 -19.15
C GLY A 192 -2.95 -28.80 -18.87
N THR A 193 -1.82 -28.89 -19.60
CA THR A 193 -0.68 -27.97 -19.50
C THR A 193 -1.11 -26.51 -19.67
N ILE A 194 -0.64 -25.67 -18.77
CA ILE A 194 -0.76 -24.21 -18.84
C ILE A 194 0.52 -23.64 -19.47
N HIS A 195 0.35 -22.86 -20.53
CA HIS A 195 1.41 -22.08 -21.15
C HIS A 195 1.16 -20.58 -20.96
N ALA A 196 2.21 -19.77 -21.08
CA ALA A 196 2.07 -18.32 -21.08
C ALA A 196 1.08 -17.88 -22.18
N GLY A 197 0.18 -16.96 -21.83
CA GLY A 197 -0.88 -16.44 -22.69
C GLY A 197 -2.20 -17.23 -22.64
N ASP A 198 -2.20 -18.44 -22.08
CA ASP A 198 -3.42 -19.24 -21.88
C ASP A 198 -4.40 -18.50 -20.97
N MET A 199 -5.68 -18.56 -21.32
CA MET A 199 -6.75 -18.06 -20.44
C MET A 199 -6.92 -19.00 -19.25
N LEU A 200 -7.09 -18.43 -18.07
CA LEU A 200 -7.30 -19.16 -16.83
C LEU A 200 -8.70 -18.89 -16.27
N THR A 201 -9.25 -19.90 -15.61
CA THR A 201 -10.56 -19.91 -14.93
C THR A 201 -10.41 -20.66 -13.60
N THR A 202 -11.41 -20.65 -12.72
CA THR A 202 -11.44 -21.47 -11.50
C THR A 202 -11.36 -22.97 -11.83
N SER A 203 -10.79 -23.77 -10.92
CA SER A 203 -10.74 -25.24 -11.03
C SER A 203 -11.62 -25.95 -10.00
N ASN A 204 -11.67 -27.29 -10.07
CA ASN A 204 -12.33 -28.08 -9.03
C ASN A 204 -11.42 -28.31 -7.81
N THR A 205 -10.13 -28.00 -7.90
CA THR A 205 -9.26 -27.90 -6.73
C THR A 205 -9.56 -26.60 -5.97
N PRO A 206 -9.93 -26.67 -4.67
CA PRO A 206 -10.24 -25.49 -3.88
C PRO A 206 -9.14 -24.42 -3.89
N GLY A 207 -9.47 -23.21 -4.32
CA GLY A 207 -8.57 -22.05 -4.35
C GLY A 207 -7.61 -22.02 -5.54
N TYR A 208 -7.74 -22.94 -6.51
CA TYR A 208 -6.85 -23.02 -7.66
C TYR A 208 -7.54 -22.56 -8.94
N ALA A 209 -6.76 -21.98 -9.84
CA ALA A 209 -7.14 -21.78 -11.23
C ALA A 209 -6.68 -22.96 -12.09
N MET A 210 -7.22 -23.07 -13.29
CA MET A 210 -6.78 -24.01 -14.32
C MET A 210 -6.96 -23.39 -15.70
N LYS A 211 -6.42 -24.06 -16.73
CA LYS A 211 -6.62 -23.65 -18.11
C LYS A 211 -8.11 -23.63 -18.48
N CYS A 212 -8.53 -22.53 -19.09
CA CYS A 212 -9.81 -22.42 -19.78
C CYS A 212 -9.72 -23.14 -21.13
N THR A 213 -10.42 -24.27 -21.26
CA THR A 213 -10.47 -25.04 -22.52
C THR A 213 -11.76 -24.82 -23.29
N ASP A 214 -12.88 -24.57 -22.60
CA ASP A 214 -14.16 -24.17 -23.20
C ASP A 214 -14.36 -22.65 -23.11
N LYS A 215 -14.29 -21.99 -24.27
CA LYS A 215 -14.44 -20.52 -24.35
C LYS A 215 -15.83 -20.03 -23.98
N LEU A 216 -16.88 -20.83 -24.20
CA LEU A 216 -18.26 -20.44 -23.87
C LEU A 216 -18.48 -20.48 -22.36
N GLN A 217 -17.96 -21.51 -21.68
CA GLN A 217 -18.04 -21.60 -20.22
C GLN A 217 -17.17 -20.56 -19.51
N CYS A 218 -16.08 -20.11 -20.14
CA CYS A 218 -15.26 -19.06 -19.58
C CYS A 218 -15.88 -17.67 -19.64
N PHE A 219 -16.95 -17.47 -20.41
CA PHE A 219 -17.60 -16.17 -20.45
C PHE A 219 -18.13 -15.80 -19.04
N GLY A 220 -17.59 -14.73 -18.45
CA GLY A 220 -17.88 -14.32 -17.07
C GLY A 220 -17.12 -15.10 -15.98
N ALA A 221 -16.25 -16.04 -16.34
CA ALA A 221 -15.41 -16.82 -15.42
C ALA A 221 -13.90 -16.67 -15.71
N VAL A 222 -13.52 -15.74 -16.61
CA VAL A 222 -12.10 -15.52 -16.92
C VAL A 222 -11.43 -14.82 -15.75
N LEU A 223 -10.43 -15.49 -15.16
CA LEU A 223 -9.54 -14.87 -14.17
C LEU A 223 -8.51 -13.94 -14.83
N GLY A 224 -7.99 -14.36 -15.97
CA GLY A 224 -6.96 -13.64 -16.68
C GLY A 224 -6.13 -14.54 -17.58
N LYS A 225 -4.88 -14.15 -17.80
CA LYS A 225 -3.93 -14.89 -18.64
C LYS A 225 -2.68 -15.29 -17.87
N ALA A 226 -2.25 -16.53 -18.07
CA ALA A 226 -1.01 -17.03 -17.52
C ALA A 226 0.19 -16.23 -18.05
N LEU A 227 1.13 -15.87 -17.18
CA LEU A 227 2.44 -15.35 -17.53
C LEU A 227 3.55 -16.40 -17.30
N GLY A 228 3.29 -17.39 -16.43
CA GLY A 228 4.10 -18.60 -16.28
C GLY A 228 3.46 -19.84 -16.91
N SER A 229 4.14 -20.97 -16.80
CA SER A 229 3.68 -22.27 -17.29
C SER A 229 3.62 -23.33 -16.19
N LEU A 230 2.78 -24.35 -16.38
CA LEU A 230 2.68 -25.53 -15.53
C LEU A 230 2.37 -26.74 -16.39
N GLU A 231 3.29 -27.71 -16.43
CA GLU A 231 3.14 -28.94 -17.22
C GLU A 231 2.15 -29.95 -16.61
N GLN A 232 2.25 -30.17 -15.29
CA GLN A 232 1.46 -31.17 -14.59
C GLN A 232 1.26 -30.83 -13.11
N GLY A 233 0.26 -31.43 -12.48
CA GLY A 233 0.03 -31.32 -11.05
C GLY A 233 -0.49 -29.95 -10.62
N LYS A 234 0.13 -29.41 -9.56
CA LYS A 234 -0.26 -28.16 -8.90
C LYS A 234 0.97 -27.29 -8.69
N GLY A 235 0.81 -25.98 -8.78
CA GLY A 235 1.89 -25.03 -8.55
C GLY A 235 1.40 -23.61 -8.40
N VAL A 236 2.35 -22.67 -8.28
CA VAL A 236 2.06 -21.24 -8.29
C VAL A 236 2.75 -20.64 -9.52
N ILE A 237 1.98 -19.93 -10.35
CA ILE A 237 2.51 -19.20 -11.51
C ILE A 237 2.12 -17.74 -11.43
N THR A 238 2.86 -16.89 -12.15
CA THR A 238 2.46 -15.49 -12.32
C THR A 238 1.31 -15.40 -13.33
N VAL A 239 0.30 -14.58 -13.05
CA VAL A 239 -0.88 -14.37 -13.90
C VAL A 239 -1.17 -12.88 -14.02
N LEU A 240 -1.49 -12.44 -15.23
CA LEU A 240 -2.11 -11.15 -15.48
C LEU A 240 -3.61 -11.31 -15.22
N VAL A 241 -4.07 -10.87 -14.05
CA VAL A 241 -5.47 -10.87 -13.64
C VAL A 241 -6.20 -9.73 -14.34
N THR A 242 -7.27 -10.08 -15.04
CA THR A 242 -8.19 -9.16 -15.72
C THR A 242 -9.55 -9.82 -15.77
N LEU A 243 -10.35 -9.66 -14.72
CA LEU A 243 -11.68 -10.30 -14.61
C LEU A 243 -12.56 -9.90 -15.80
N ARG A 244 -13.14 -10.89 -16.51
CA ARG A 244 -13.96 -10.69 -17.73
C ARG A 244 -15.08 -11.70 -17.87
#